data_AF-A0A5C5Y4E8-F1
#
_entry.id   AF-A0A5C5Y4E8-F1
#
_cell.length_a   1.000
_cell.length_b   1.000
_cell.length_c   1.000
_cell.angle_alpha   90.00
_cell.angle_beta   90.00
_cell.angle_gamma   90.00
#
_symmetry.space_group_name_H-M   'P 1'
#
loop_
_entity.id
_entity.type
_entity.pdbx_description
1 polymer ?
#
loop_
_entity_poly.entity_id
_entity_poly.type
_entity_poly.pdbx_seq_one_letter_code
_entity_poly.pdbx_strand_id
1 'polypeptide(L)'
;MPKDPSDAPVTSPIDATASIDADVRQPPRSFAGVMRSAGPGLIVAGSIVGSGELIATTKTGAEAGFSFLWLILLGCVIKVFTQIELGRYTMVQGKTTLRALSEVPGPRISGRGNWLVWYWMVMWVASISQQGGIVGGVGQALSISFPLTEQGRLYNEAAGAEHELKFVEFAERSDEIHSTPESELTPLRAQARQTREAYEEQFGAQSQPIDVTAWGVMIAIVTSVVLFFGRYGLIQTFCTVLVGSFTLLIVVNLFLLQDQPDYRVRWTEFVSGLKFGFPDTSDGSSSPIHTALATFGIIGVGAAELVMYPYWCMEKGYAKFTGPRDDSDAWLDRARGWLGVMKADAWGAMIVYTFATIAFYLLGAAVLHRVGLNPEKSDMVRTLAVMFVPVFSDWAAALFLFGAIAVLYSTYFVACASHARVFSDALRVMGFIDPSEENRAVWIRWLSGVFPLVALLIYVAFPSPTQLVLLSGIAQGIMLPMLAGAALWFRYRRSIPALQPSRVWDALLWTSGIAMLVTGSWTVVAALQTYFG
;
A
#
# COMPACT_ATOMS: atom_id res chain seq x y z
N MET A 1 -34.14 51.40 26.37
CA MET A 1 -32.89 51.93 26.94
C MET A 1 -31.87 50.81 26.95
N PRO A 2 -30.74 50.93 26.22
CA PRO A 2 -29.72 49.89 26.18
C PRO A 2 -28.85 49.95 27.46
N LYS A 3 -28.48 48.77 27.97
CA LYS A 3 -27.46 48.60 29.03
C LYS A 3 -26.07 48.69 28.41
N ASP A 4 -25.16 49.30 29.15
CA ASP A 4 -23.77 49.61 28.85
C ASP A 4 -22.99 48.41 28.25
N PRO A 5 -22.17 48.57 27.18
CA PRO A 5 -21.37 47.48 26.60
C PRO A 5 -20.05 47.20 27.35
N SER A 6 -19.82 47.76 28.53
CA SER A 6 -18.51 47.69 29.22
C SER A 6 -18.29 46.48 30.13
N ASP A 7 -19.25 45.57 30.29
CA ASP A 7 -19.18 44.43 31.23
C ASP A 7 -18.93 43.05 30.59
N ALA A 8 -18.36 43.00 29.38
CA ALA A 8 -17.82 41.74 28.88
C ALA A 8 -16.53 41.40 29.64
N PRO A 9 -16.38 40.21 30.25
CA PRO A 9 -15.15 39.85 30.93
C PRO A 9 -14.01 39.86 29.92
N VAL A 10 -13.07 40.78 30.10
CA VAL A 10 -11.80 40.80 29.37
C VAL A 10 -11.08 39.50 29.71
N THR A 11 -11.13 38.54 28.79
CA THR A 11 -10.33 37.32 28.88
C THR A 11 -8.87 37.72 28.98
N SER A 12 -8.30 37.51 30.16
CA SER A 12 -6.88 37.69 30.44
C SER A 12 -6.04 36.96 29.38
N PRO A 13 -4.92 37.53 28.90
CA PRO A 13 -4.00 36.84 27.98
C PRO A 13 -3.45 35.50 28.52
N ILE A 14 -3.63 35.23 29.82
CA ILE A 14 -3.15 34.06 30.53
C ILE A 14 -4.02 32.81 30.24
N ASP A 15 -5.29 32.97 29.86
CA ASP A 15 -6.17 31.82 29.58
C ASP A 15 -5.98 31.23 28.16
N ALA A 16 -5.50 32.04 27.21
CA ALA A 16 -5.23 31.57 25.84
C ALA A 16 -3.91 30.78 25.73
N THR A 17 -2.93 31.04 26.61
CA THR A 17 -1.70 30.26 26.69
C THR A 17 -1.90 28.93 27.44
N ALA A 18 -2.79 28.89 28.42
CA ALA A 18 -3.10 27.69 29.19
C ALA A 18 -3.69 26.54 28.34
N SER A 19 -4.45 26.83 27.27
CA SER A 19 -4.99 25.79 26.38
C SER A 19 -3.98 25.22 25.39
N ILE A 20 -2.84 25.90 25.14
CA ILE A 20 -1.78 25.44 24.24
C ILE A 20 -0.80 24.52 24.99
N ASP A 21 -0.58 24.76 26.29
CA ASP A 21 0.28 23.92 27.15
C ASP A 21 -0.33 22.54 27.48
N ALA A 22 -1.66 22.40 27.40
CA ALA A 22 -2.36 21.18 27.81
C ALA A 22 -2.03 19.93 26.95
N ASP A 23 -1.52 20.12 25.74
CA ASP A 23 -1.18 19.03 24.82
C ASP A 23 0.32 18.79 24.64
N VAL A 24 1.19 19.62 25.23
CA VAL A 24 2.64 19.42 25.18
C VAL A 24 3.01 18.22 26.06
N ARG A 25 3.76 17.26 25.52
CA ARG A 25 4.14 16.03 26.23
C ARG A 25 5.63 15.76 26.10
N GLN A 26 6.20 15.26 27.19
CA GLN A 26 7.57 14.76 27.17
C GLN A 26 7.63 13.47 26.34
N PRO A 27 8.64 13.33 25.45
CA PRO A 27 8.80 12.13 24.65
C PRO A 27 9.16 10.93 25.56
N PRO A 28 8.66 9.73 25.25
CA PRO A 28 9.01 8.54 26.01
C PRO A 28 10.51 8.26 25.94
N ARG A 29 11.13 7.97 27.07
CA ARG A 29 12.56 7.61 27.16
C ARG A 29 12.81 6.10 27.16
N SER A 30 11.80 5.29 27.44
CA SER A 30 11.89 3.84 27.45
C SER A 30 11.47 3.24 26.12
N PHE A 31 12.11 2.13 25.74
CA PHE A 31 11.76 1.38 24.52
C PHE A 31 10.26 1.01 24.48
N ALA A 32 9.71 0.53 25.60
CA ALA A 32 8.29 0.21 25.70
C ALA A 32 7.39 1.44 25.51
N GLY A 33 7.81 2.62 25.98
CA GLY A 33 7.07 3.87 25.76
C GLY A 33 7.09 4.32 24.31
N VAL A 34 8.22 4.15 23.62
CA VAL A 34 8.35 4.40 22.17
C VAL A 34 7.44 3.46 21.39
N MET A 35 7.46 2.16 21.69
CA MET A 35 6.61 1.18 21.02
C MET A 35 5.11 1.45 21.22
N ARG A 36 4.69 1.87 22.42
CA ARG A 36 3.30 2.27 22.69
C ARG A 36 2.88 3.53 21.96
N SER A 37 3.85 4.39 21.63
CA SER A 37 3.60 5.64 20.91
C SER A 37 3.52 5.41 19.40
N ALA A 38 4.09 4.32 18.89
CA ALA A 38 4.03 3.93 17.48
C ALA A 38 2.59 3.67 17.01
N GLY A 39 2.37 3.80 15.70
CA GLY A 39 1.05 3.68 15.08
C GLY A 39 1.02 4.17 13.63
N PRO A 40 1.45 5.42 13.35
CA PRO A 40 1.47 5.98 11.99
C PRO A 40 2.18 5.07 10.99
N GLY A 41 3.33 4.51 11.37
CA GLY A 41 4.11 3.61 10.53
C GLY A 41 3.36 2.32 10.23
N LEU A 42 2.63 1.76 11.21
CA LEU A 42 1.86 0.54 11.00
C LEU A 42 0.62 0.76 10.13
N ILE A 43 0.00 1.94 10.19
CA ILE A 43 -1.06 2.33 9.26
C ILE A 43 -0.51 2.35 7.84
N VAL A 44 0.67 2.96 7.62
CA VAL A 44 1.33 2.97 6.31
C VAL A 44 1.79 1.57 5.89
N ALA A 45 2.30 0.76 6.80
CA ALA A 45 2.61 -0.64 6.50
C ALA A 45 1.36 -1.39 6.04
N GLY A 46 0.16 -1.05 6.55
CA GLY A 46 -1.10 -1.64 6.11
C GLY A 46 -1.65 -1.15 4.78
N SER A 47 -1.20 -0.01 4.27
CA SER A 47 -1.46 0.39 2.89
C SER A 47 -0.43 -0.16 1.92
N ILE A 48 0.78 -0.48 2.40
CA ILE A 48 1.82 -1.16 1.64
C ILE A 48 1.43 -2.63 1.55
N VAL A 49 1.58 -3.40 2.64
CA VAL A 49 1.30 -4.84 2.75
C VAL A 49 -0.15 -5.12 2.39
N GLY A 50 -0.37 -5.38 1.12
CA GLY A 50 -1.64 -5.10 0.47
C GLY A 50 -1.83 -5.84 -0.83
N SER A 51 -2.61 -5.23 -1.71
CA SER A 51 -2.75 -5.69 -3.10
C SER A 51 -1.42 -5.69 -3.85
N GLY A 52 -0.50 -4.76 -3.52
CA GLY A 52 0.81 -4.64 -4.17
C GLY A 52 1.68 -5.87 -3.96
N GLU A 53 1.88 -6.29 -2.71
CA GLU A 53 2.70 -7.46 -2.39
C GLU A 53 2.00 -8.76 -2.74
N LEU A 54 0.69 -8.84 -2.48
CA LEU A 54 -0.09 -10.04 -2.79
C LEU A 54 -0.06 -10.37 -4.29
N ILE A 55 -0.07 -9.36 -5.16
CA ILE A 55 -0.16 -9.53 -6.62
C ILE A 55 1.16 -9.28 -7.33
N ALA A 56 1.73 -8.08 -7.18
CA ALA A 56 2.88 -7.68 -8.01
C ALA A 56 4.15 -8.37 -7.52
N THR A 57 4.39 -8.43 -6.21
CA THR A 57 5.60 -9.05 -5.66
C THR A 57 5.62 -10.57 -5.87
N THR A 58 4.49 -11.24 -5.69
CA THR A 58 4.33 -12.67 -5.97
C THR A 58 4.52 -12.97 -7.46
N LYS A 59 3.94 -12.14 -8.33
CA LYS A 59 4.15 -12.20 -9.78
C LYS A 59 5.61 -12.01 -10.15
N THR A 60 6.30 -11.04 -9.58
CA THR A 60 7.75 -10.89 -9.79
C THR A 60 8.49 -12.16 -9.39
N GLY A 61 8.15 -12.77 -8.24
CA GLY A 61 8.74 -14.03 -7.81
C GLY A 61 8.47 -15.15 -8.82
N ALA A 62 7.25 -15.24 -9.34
CA ALA A 62 6.86 -16.21 -10.36
C ALA A 62 7.64 -16.04 -11.68
N GLU A 63 7.88 -14.80 -12.11
CA GLU A 63 8.58 -14.50 -13.37
C GLU A 63 10.10 -14.57 -13.25
N ALA A 64 10.67 -14.03 -12.18
CA ALA A 64 12.11 -13.81 -12.03
C ALA A 64 12.80 -14.85 -11.14
N GLY A 65 12.04 -15.80 -10.58
CA GLY A 65 12.53 -16.74 -9.58
C GLY A 65 13.17 -15.99 -8.41
N PHE A 66 14.43 -16.28 -8.10
CA PHE A 66 15.12 -15.67 -6.96
C PHE A 66 15.90 -14.39 -7.30
N SER A 67 16.16 -14.07 -8.57
CA SER A 67 17.16 -13.08 -9.03
C SER A 67 16.95 -11.61 -8.59
N PHE A 68 15.74 -11.19 -8.23
CA PHE A 68 15.42 -9.81 -7.80
C PHE A 68 15.27 -9.60 -6.29
N LEU A 69 15.67 -10.56 -5.45
CA LEU A 69 15.59 -10.38 -4.00
C LEU A 69 16.40 -9.16 -3.51
N TRP A 70 17.58 -8.92 -4.09
CA TRP A 70 18.40 -7.73 -3.79
C TRP A 70 17.66 -6.41 -4.10
N LEU A 71 16.90 -6.39 -5.19
CA LEU A 71 16.19 -5.21 -5.67
C LEU A 71 15.00 -4.88 -4.78
N ILE A 72 14.30 -5.92 -4.31
CA ILE A 72 13.20 -5.81 -3.34
C ILE A 72 13.69 -5.21 -2.03
N LEU A 73 14.78 -5.76 -1.49
CA LEU A 73 15.41 -5.25 -0.28
C LEU A 73 15.84 -3.79 -0.43
N LEU A 74 16.52 -3.49 -1.54
CA LEU A 74 16.97 -2.13 -1.84
C LEU A 74 15.78 -1.16 -1.92
N GLY A 75 14.73 -1.52 -2.65
CA GLY A 75 13.54 -0.69 -2.83
C GLY A 75 12.79 -0.41 -1.52
N CYS A 76 12.70 -1.42 -0.66
CA CYS A 76 12.04 -1.30 0.65
C CYS A 76 12.81 -0.41 1.63
N VAL A 77 14.14 -0.53 1.66
CA VAL A 77 15.00 0.20 2.62
C VAL A 77 15.29 1.62 2.15
N ILE A 78 15.60 1.82 0.86
CA ILE A 78 16.15 3.08 0.40
C ILE A 78 15.15 4.24 0.48
N LYS A 79 13.85 3.98 0.29
CA LYS A 79 12.81 5.04 0.28
C LYS A 79 12.53 5.60 1.69
N VAL A 80 12.87 4.87 2.76
CA VAL A 80 12.65 5.30 4.16
C VAL A 80 13.41 6.57 4.52
N PHE A 81 14.60 6.78 3.95
CA PHE A 81 15.37 8.00 4.21
C PHE A 81 14.61 9.26 3.77
N THR A 82 14.00 9.20 2.58
CA THR A 82 13.13 10.27 2.07
C THR A 82 11.88 10.41 2.93
N GLN A 83 11.25 9.30 3.34
CA GLN A 83 10.08 9.31 4.23
C GLN A 83 10.36 10.02 5.56
N ILE A 84 11.46 9.66 6.22
CA ILE A 84 11.86 10.23 7.52
C ILE A 84 12.21 11.71 7.36
N GLU A 85 12.83 12.11 6.25
CA GLU A 85 13.18 13.52 6.03
C GLU A 85 11.95 14.40 5.79
N LEU A 86 10.98 13.92 5.00
CA LEU A 86 9.68 14.59 4.83
C LEU A 86 8.93 14.69 6.17
N GLY A 87 8.90 13.59 6.94
CA GLY A 87 8.31 13.56 8.28
C GLY A 87 9.01 14.52 9.24
N ARG A 88 10.34 14.57 9.21
CA ARG A 88 11.13 15.46 10.07
C ARG A 88 10.79 16.92 9.80
N TYR A 89 10.75 17.32 8.52
CA TYR A 89 10.45 18.70 8.16
C TYR A 89 9.05 19.13 8.60
N THR A 90 8.04 18.32 8.28
CA THR A 90 6.63 18.59 8.61
C THR A 90 6.40 18.65 10.12
N MET A 91 6.99 17.72 10.89
CA MET A 91 6.90 17.71 12.35
C MET A 91 7.54 18.94 12.99
N VAL A 92 8.77 19.27 12.56
CA VAL A 92 9.54 20.40 13.12
C VAL A 92 8.87 21.74 12.83
N GLN A 93 8.25 21.87 11.65
CA GLN A 93 7.57 23.11 11.25
C GLN A 93 6.09 23.16 11.66
N GLY A 94 5.52 22.06 12.17
CA GLY A 94 4.10 21.97 12.47
C GLY A 94 3.21 22.17 11.25
N LYS A 95 3.66 21.73 10.06
CA LYS A 95 2.95 21.91 8.78
C LYS A 95 2.61 20.56 8.17
N THR A 96 1.54 20.52 7.40
CA THR A 96 1.18 19.35 6.60
C THR A 96 2.15 19.11 5.47
N THR A 97 2.20 17.88 4.94
CA THR A 97 3.10 17.53 3.84
C THR A 97 2.81 18.36 2.59
N LEU A 98 1.54 18.57 2.21
CA LEU A 98 1.24 19.36 1.03
C LEU A 98 1.56 20.84 1.23
N ARG A 99 1.35 21.38 2.43
CA ARG A 99 1.80 22.74 2.74
C ARG A 99 3.32 22.85 2.65
N ALA A 100 4.06 21.89 3.17
CA ALA A 100 5.52 21.84 3.03
C ALA A 100 5.94 21.76 1.55
N LEU A 101 5.34 20.87 0.76
CA LEU A 101 5.63 20.72 -0.66
C LEU A 101 5.31 21.98 -1.47
N SER A 102 4.30 22.77 -1.04
CA SER A 102 3.97 24.05 -1.68
C SER A 102 5.06 25.12 -1.55
N GLU A 103 6.02 24.94 -0.62
CA GLU A 103 7.14 25.87 -0.40
C GLU A 103 8.34 25.60 -1.33
N VAL A 104 8.37 24.45 -1.99
CA VAL A 104 9.43 24.07 -2.92
C VAL A 104 9.42 25.01 -4.13
N PRO A 105 10.59 25.52 -4.58
CA PRO A 105 10.67 26.44 -5.71
C PRO A 105 10.15 25.82 -7.02
N GLY A 106 9.68 26.69 -7.91
CA GLY A 106 9.20 26.32 -9.24
C GLY A 106 7.91 27.06 -9.63
N PRO A 107 7.32 26.67 -10.77
CA PRO A 107 6.08 27.26 -11.27
C PRO A 107 4.96 27.18 -10.24
N ARG A 108 4.17 28.25 -10.13
CA ARG A 108 3.05 28.34 -9.18
C ARG A 108 1.89 29.08 -9.79
N ILE A 109 0.68 28.71 -9.37
CA ILE A 109 -0.54 29.44 -9.68
C ILE A 109 -0.84 30.30 -8.44
N SER A 110 -0.93 31.61 -8.61
CA SER A 110 -1.15 32.54 -7.49
C SER A 110 -2.42 32.15 -6.73
N GLY A 111 -2.30 31.98 -5.41
CA GLY A 111 -3.38 31.54 -4.54
C GLY A 111 -3.77 30.06 -4.64
N ARG A 112 -3.20 29.27 -5.55
CA ARG A 112 -3.60 27.87 -5.82
C ARG A 112 -2.47 26.83 -5.75
N GLY A 113 -1.41 27.12 -5.01
CA GLY A 113 -0.28 26.19 -4.83
C GLY A 113 0.70 26.13 -6.01
N ASN A 114 1.71 25.26 -5.88
CA ASN A 114 2.79 25.10 -6.85
C ASN A 114 2.60 23.85 -7.74
N TRP A 115 3.48 23.69 -8.71
CA TRP A 115 3.51 22.56 -9.66
C TRP A 115 3.49 21.18 -8.98
N LEU A 116 4.13 21.01 -7.81
CA LEU A 116 4.13 19.76 -7.05
C LEU A 116 2.75 19.41 -6.52
N VAL A 117 2.04 20.38 -5.95
CA VAL A 117 0.68 20.17 -5.43
C VAL A 117 -0.27 19.84 -6.58
N TRP A 118 -0.13 20.50 -7.74
CA TRP A 118 -0.92 20.18 -8.93
C TRP A 118 -0.62 18.79 -9.49
N TYR A 119 0.66 18.40 -9.57
CA TYR A 119 1.01 17.04 -9.98
C TYR A 119 0.51 16.00 -8.97
N TRP A 120 0.53 16.32 -7.67
CA TRP A 120 -0.08 15.48 -6.64
C TRP A 120 -1.57 15.29 -6.86
N MET A 121 -2.31 16.32 -7.29
CA MET A 121 -3.73 16.17 -7.64
C MET A 121 -3.94 15.21 -8.82
N VAL A 122 -3.07 15.25 -9.83
CA VAL A 122 -3.12 14.30 -10.96
C VAL A 122 -2.85 12.87 -10.47
N MET A 123 -1.81 12.70 -9.67
CA MET A 123 -1.49 11.40 -9.05
C MET A 123 -2.65 10.91 -8.17
N TRP A 124 -3.31 11.80 -7.42
CA TRP A 124 -4.44 11.44 -6.57
C TRP A 124 -5.62 10.86 -7.36
N VAL A 125 -5.93 11.42 -8.54
CA VAL A 125 -6.99 10.87 -9.42
C VAL A 125 -6.63 9.46 -9.91
N ALA A 126 -5.37 9.23 -10.26
CA ALA A 126 -4.89 7.90 -10.61
C ALA A 126 -4.96 6.94 -9.40
N SER A 127 -4.55 7.39 -8.21
CA SER A 127 -4.54 6.57 -6.99
C SER A 127 -5.93 6.22 -6.46
N ILE A 128 -6.93 7.11 -6.55
CA ILE A 128 -8.30 6.75 -6.19
C ILE A 128 -8.89 5.73 -7.17
N SER A 129 -8.43 5.75 -8.43
CA SER A 129 -8.84 4.77 -9.44
C SER A 129 -8.30 3.38 -9.11
N GLN A 130 -7.05 3.28 -8.63
CA GLN A 130 -6.50 2.01 -8.10
C GLN A 130 -7.36 1.42 -6.98
N GLN A 131 -7.96 2.25 -6.12
CA GLN A 131 -8.88 1.76 -5.06
C GLN A 131 -10.12 1.09 -5.63
N GLY A 132 -10.56 1.48 -6.84
CA GLY A 132 -11.59 0.76 -7.59
C GLY A 132 -11.19 -0.67 -7.92
N GLY A 133 -9.95 -0.87 -8.39
CA GLY A 133 -9.42 -2.22 -8.62
C GLY A 133 -9.37 -3.07 -7.34
N ILE A 134 -8.98 -2.46 -6.21
CA ILE A 134 -8.88 -3.16 -4.92
C ILE A 134 -10.26 -3.55 -4.38
N VAL A 135 -11.26 -2.66 -4.41
CA VAL A 135 -12.62 -3.00 -3.96
C VAL A 135 -13.25 -4.11 -4.83
N GLY A 136 -12.96 -4.12 -6.13
CA GLY A 136 -13.32 -5.24 -7.02
C GLY A 136 -12.65 -6.56 -6.60
N GLY A 137 -11.37 -6.52 -6.24
CA GLY A 137 -10.63 -7.69 -5.73
C GLY A 137 -11.17 -8.21 -4.39
N VAL A 138 -11.54 -7.31 -3.46
CA VAL A 138 -12.25 -7.69 -2.22
C VAL A 138 -13.58 -8.35 -2.55
N GLY A 139 -14.35 -7.75 -3.47
CA GLY A 139 -15.61 -8.30 -3.95
C GLY A 139 -15.46 -9.69 -4.56
N GLN A 140 -14.39 -9.92 -5.33
CA GLN A 140 -14.07 -11.22 -5.90
C GLN A 140 -13.77 -12.25 -4.80
N ALA A 141 -12.88 -11.93 -3.86
CA ALA A 141 -12.53 -12.84 -2.77
C ALA A 141 -13.75 -13.19 -1.88
N LEU A 142 -14.63 -12.21 -1.61
CA LEU A 142 -15.89 -12.43 -0.91
C LEU A 142 -16.88 -13.24 -1.73
N SER A 143 -16.99 -13.02 -3.04
CA SER A 143 -17.89 -13.79 -3.90
C SER A 143 -17.49 -15.27 -3.98
N ILE A 144 -16.19 -15.57 -3.92
CA ILE A 144 -15.68 -16.95 -3.88
C ILE A 144 -15.99 -17.58 -2.52
N SER A 145 -15.77 -16.84 -1.44
CA SER A 145 -15.96 -17.36 -0.06
C SER A 145 -17.43 -17.48 0.33
N PHE A 146 -18.26 -16.54 -0.11
CA PHE A 146 -19.65 -16.37 0.28
C PHE A 146 -20.47 -15.95 -0.96
N PRO A 147 -20.75 -16.87 -1.91
CA PRO A 147 -21.62 -16.59 -3.04
C PRO A 147 -23.01 -16.20 -2.55
N LEU A 148 -23.55 -15.10 -3.09
CA LEU A 148 -24.86 -14.54 -2.76
C LEU A 148 -25.96 -15.09 -3.65
N THR A 149 -25.61 -15.41 -4.91
CA THR A 149 -26.57 -15.88 -5.91
C THR A 149 -26.25 -17.30 -6.37
N GLU A 150 -27.25 -17.96 -6.93
CA GLU A 150 -27.07 -19.27 -7.57
C GLU A 150 -26.09 -19.18 -8.75
N GLN A 151 -26.14 -18.10 -9.53
CA GLN A 151 -25.21 -17.83 -10.61
C GLN A 151 -23.76 -17.76 -10.10
N GLY A 152 -23.53 -17.04 -9.00
CA GLY A 152 -22.21 -16.94 -8.36
C GLY A 152 -21.69 -18.29 -7.86
N ARG A 153 -22.55 -19.12 -7.24
CA ARG A 153 -22.19 -20.47 -6.78
C ARG A 153 -21.76 -21.36 -7.95
N LEU A 154 -22.55 -21.42 -9.01
CA LEU A 154 -22.26 -22.25 -10.19
C LEU A 154 -21.04 -21.75 -10.96
N TYR A 155 -20.86 -20.43 -11.08
CA TYR A 155 -19.66 -19.84 -11.65
C TYR A 155 -18.41 -20.25 -10.84
N ASN A 156 -18.49 -20.19 -9.51
CA ASN A 156 -17.37 -20.56 -8.64
C ASN A 156 -17.02 -22.04 -8.70
N GLU A 157 -18.02 -22.91 -8.86
CA GLU A 157 -17.85 -24.36 -9.03
C GLU A 157 -17.17 -24.68 -10.37
N ALA A 158 -17.67 -24.10 -11.47
CA ALA A 158 -17.06 -24.24 -12.80
C ALA A 158 -15.62 -23.72 -12.83
N ALA A 159 -15.39 -22.50 -12.32
CA ALA A 159 -14.04 -21.93 -12.22
C ALA A 159 -13.15 -22.78 -11.30
N GLY A 160 -13.68 -23.30 -10.18
CA GLY A 160 -12.94 -24.17 -9.28
C GLY A 160 -12.42 -25.43 -9.97
N ALA A 161 -13.28 -26.13 -10.69
CA ALA A 161 -12.93 -27.34 -11.43
C ALA A 161 -11.91 -27.08 -12.56
N GLU A 162 -12.06 -25.98 -13.30
CA GLU A 162 -11.07 -25.56 -14.31
C GLU A 162 -9.69 -25.30 -13.69
N HIS A 163 -9.64 -24.69 -12.50
CA HIS A 163 -8.39 -24.40 -11.80
C HIS A 163 -7.71 -25.64 -11.26
N GLU A 164 -8.47 -26.55 -10.66
CA GLU A 164 -7.96 -27.84 -10.20
C GLU A 164 -7.35 -28.63 -11.36
N LEU A 165 -8.03 -28.66 -12.51
CA LEU A 165 -7.51 -29.28 -13.71
C LEU A 165 -6.19 -28.64 -14.17
N LYS A 166 -6.14 -27.30 -14.30
CA LYS A 166 -4.91 -26.59 -14.69
C LYS A 166 -3.75 -26.87 -13.72
N PHE A 167 -4.04 -26.99 -12.43
CA PHE A 167 -3.05 -27.30 -11.42
C PHE A 167 -2.46 -28.70 -11.60
N VAL A 168 -3.31 -29.72 -11.81
CA VAL A 168 -2.87 -31.10 -12.05
C VAL A 168 -2.12 -31.24 -13.38
N GLU A 169 -2.64 -30.66 -14.47
CA GLU A 169 -1.96 -30.65 -15.79
C GLU A 169 -0.60 -29.94 -15.73
N PHE A 170 -0.49 -28.92 -14.88
CA PHE A 170 0.80 -28.27 -14.65
C PHE A 170 1.75 -29.19 -13.88
N ALA A 171 1.29 -29.80 -12.78
CA ALA A 171 2.12 -30.67 -11.94
C ALA A 171 2.79 -31.80 -12.74
N GLU A 172 2.07 -32.37 -13.72
CA GLU A 172 2.63 -33.36 -14.65
C GLU A 172 3.75 -32.84 -15.56
N ARG A 173 3.70 -31.56 -15.93
CA ARG A 173 4.65 -30.95 -16.87
C ARG A 173 5.97 -30.56 -16.20
N SER A 174 5.96 -30.39 -14.87
CA SER A 174 7.13 -29.99 -14.07
C SER A 174 8.04 -31.14 -13.63
N ASP A 175 7.61 -32.40 -13.72
CA ASP A 175 8.41 -33.55 -13.27
C ASP A 175 8.60 -34.61 -14.38
N GLU A 176 9.87 -34.95 -14.65
CA GLU A 176 10.26 -36.21 -15.31
C GLU A 176 9.98 -37.46 -14.44
N ILE A 177 9.40 -37.30 -13.24
CA ILE A 177 9.43 -38.36 -12.21
C ILE A 177 8.04 -38.91 -11.84
N HIS A 178 6.93 -38.17 -11.88
CA HIS A 178 5.58 -38.74 -11.66
C HIS A 178 4.57 -38.18 -12.67
N SER A 179 4.26 -38.94 -13.72
CA SER A 179 3.07 -38.67 -14.54
C SER A 179 1.84 -38.99 -13.70
N THR A 180 0.96 -38.02 -13.49
CA THR A 180 -0.39 -38.33 -13.06
C THR A 180 -0.97 -39.28 -14.14
N PRO A 181 -1.53 -40.44 -13.78
CA PRO A 181 -2.02 -41.34 -14.81
C PRO A 181 -3.19 -40.66 -15.52
N GLU A 182 -3.29 -40.79 -16.86
CA GLU A 182 -4.42 -40.26 -17.66
C GLU A 182 -5.80 -40.66 -17.07
N SER A 183 -5.85 -41.76 -16.31
CA SER A 183 -7.04 -42.20 -15.57
C SER A 183 -7.51 -41.23 -14.48
N GLU A 184 -6.65 -40.39 -13.90
CA GLU A 184 -6.99 -39.36 -12.92
C GLU A 184 -7.32 -38.00 -13.58
N LEU A 185 -6.70 -37.67 -14.72
CA LEU A 185 -6.99 -36.46 -15.51
C LEU A 185 -8.33 -36.50 -16.24
N THR A 186 -8.66 -37.65 -16.82
CA THR A 186 -9.91 -37.82 -17.60
C THR A 186 -11.17 -37.42 -16.80
N PRO A 187 -11.37 -37.84 -15.54
CA PRO A 187 -12.52 -37.41 -14.75
C PRO A 187 -12.47 -35.91 -14.41
N LEU A 188 -11.30 -35.33 -14.12
CA LEU A 188 -11.15 -33.89 -13.86
C LEU A 188 -11.50 -33.05 -15.08
N ARG A 189 -11.03 -33.44 -16.28
CA ARG A 189 -11.39 -32.80 -17.55
C ARG A 189 -12.89 -32.87 -17.82
N ALA A 190 -13.49 -34.04 -17.58
CA ALA A 190 -14.93 -34.22 -17.73
C ALA A 190 -15.73 -33.35 -16.75
N GLN A 191 -15.30 -33.27 -15.49
CA GLN A 191 -15.93 -32.46 -14.46
C GLN A 191 -15.82 -30.96 -14.77
N ALA A 192 -14.64 -30.45 -15.12
CA ALA A 192 -14.43 -29.06 -15.49
C ALA A 192 -15.30 -28.68 -16.70
N ARG A 193 -15.35 -29.55 -17.71
CA ARG A 193 -16.20 -29.35 -18.88
C ARG A 193 -17.69 -29.36 -18.54
N GLN A 194 -18.15 -30.33 -17.75
CA GLN A 194 -19.55 -30.49 -17.38
C GLN A 194 -20.07 -29.30 -16.56
N THR A 195 -19.30 -28.90 -15.53
CA THR A 195 -19.66 -27.74 -14.69
C THR A 195 -19.67 -26.44 -15.50
N ARG A 196 -18.73 -26.31 -16.45
CA ARG A 196 -18.71 -25.17 -17.38
C ARG A 196 -19.93 -25.16 -18.30
N GLU A 197 -20.21 -26.27 -18.99
CA GLU A 197 -21.38 -26.40 -19.89
C GLU A 197 -22.69 -26.12 -19.14
N ALA A 198 -22.85 -26.63 -17.91
CA ALA A 198 -24.03 -26.38 -17.08
C ALA A 198 -24.22 -24.88 -16.76
N TYR A 199 -23.13 -24.17 -16.46
CA TYR A 199 -23.19 -22.72 -16.25
C TYR A 199 -23.57 -21.97 -17.54
N GLU A 200 -22.96 -22.34 -18.66
CA GLU A 200 -23.19 -21.68 -19.95
C GLU A 200 -24.60 -21.92 -20.48
N GLU A 201 -25.18 -23.09 -20.24
CA GLU A 201 -26.56 -23.40 -20.60
C GLU A 201 -27.56 -22.53 -19.82
N GLN A 202 -27.32 -22.32 -18.53
CA GLN A 202 -28.25 -21.61 -17.66
C GLN A 202 -28.13 -20.07 -17.76
N PHE A 203 -26.92 -19.53 -17.91
CA PHE A 203 -26.67 -18.08 -17.85
C PHE A 203 -26.00 -17.49 -19.10
N GLY A 204 -25.49 -18.31 -20.01
CA GLY A 204 -24.75 -17.88 -21.19
C GLY A 204 -23.25 -17.71 -20.94
N ALA A 205 -22.44 -18.05 -21.96
CA ALA A 205 -20.98 -18.13 -21.86
C ALA A 205 -20.24 -16.84 -21.44
N GLN A 206 -20.82 -15.67 -21.72
CA GLN A 206 -20.22 -14.37 -21.37
C GLN A 206 -20.83 -13.71 -20.13
N SER A 207 -21.82 -14.34 -19.49
CA SER A 207 -22.48 -13.76 -18.33
C SER A 207 -21.54 -13.80 -17.13
N GLN A 208 -21.34 -12.66 -16.49
CA GLN A 208 -20.55 -12.54 -15.27
C GLN A 208 -21.49 -12.46 -14.06
N PRO A 209 -21.19 -13.15 -12.95
CA PRO A 209 -22.03 -13.10 -11.76
C PRO A 209 -22.02 -11.69 -11.14
N ILE A 210 -23.20 -11.23 -10.74
CA ILE A 210 -23.36 -9.92 -10.07
C ILE A 210 -22.72 -9.89 -8.67
N ASP A 211 -22.45 -11.05 -8.09
CA ASP A 211 -21.93 -11.24 -6.73
C ASP A 211 -20.68 -10.39 -6.43
N VAL A 212 -19.75 -10.30 -7.38
CA VAL A 212 -18.53 -9.50 -7.23
C VAL A 212 -18.90 -8.03 -7.02
N THR A 213 -19.77 -7.49 -7.87
CA THR A 213 -20.24 -6.11 -7.78
C THR A 213 -21.10 -5.90 -6.54
N ALA A 214 -21.97 -6.84 -6.19
CA ALA A 214 -22.82 -6.77 -5.00
C ALA A 214 -21.99 -6.72 -3.70
N TRP A 215 -20.98 -7.58 -3.58
CA TRP A 215 -20.02 -7.52 -2.48
C TRP A 215 -19.23 -6.20 -2.48
N GLY A 216 -18.77 -5.75 -3.64
CA GLY A 216 -18.10 -4.45 -3.79
C GLY A 216 -18.96 -3.28 -3.29
N VAL A 217 -20.25 -3.27 -3.63
CA VAL A 217 -21.23 -2.27 -3.16
C VAL A 217 -21.37 -2.31 -1.65
N MET A 218 -21.60 -3.50 -1.08
CA MET A 218 -21.74 -3.66 0.38
C MET A 218 -20.49 -3.19 1.12
N ILE A 219 -19.31 -3.61 0.67
CA ILE A 219 -18.02 -3.23 1.28
C ILE A 219 -17.78 -1.72 1.18
N ALA A 220 -18.05 -1.10 0.05
CA ALA A 220 -17.89 0.34 -0.11
C ALA A 220 -18.85 1.12 0.82
N ILE A 221 -20.11 0.69 0.95
CA ILE A 221 -21.09 1.31 1.84
C ILE A 221 -20.66 1.16 3.31
N VAL A 222 -20.32 -0.06 3.75
CA VAL A 222 -19.85 -0.32 5.11
C VAL A 222 -18.62 0.52 5.42
N THR A 223 -17.65 0.57 4.50
CA THR A 223 -16.43 1.37 4.66
C THR A 223 -16.74 2.86 4.74
N SER A 224 -17.66 3.34 3.91
CA SER A 224 -18.11 4.74 3.92
C SER A 224 -18.70 5.13 5.28
N VAL A 225 -19.59 4.30 5.82
CA VAL A 225 -20.20 4.51 7.14
C VAL A 225 -19.14 4.47 8.24
N VAL A 226 -18.29 3.44 8.25
CA VAL A 226 -17.25 3.26 9.27
C VAL A 226 -16.26 4.43 9.25
N LEU A 227 -15.81 4.88 8.07
CA LEU A 227 -14.87 5.99 7.96
C LEU A 227 -15.52 7.35 8.26
N PHE A 228 -16.81 7.53 7.96
CA PHE A 228 -17.55 8.76 8.28
C PHE A 228 -17.71 8.98 9.79
N PHE A 229 -17.80 7.91 10.59
CA PHE A 229 -17.84 7.98 12.06
C PHE A 229 -16.51 7.63 12.73
N GLY A 230 -15.56 7.12 11.96
CA GLY A 230 -14.32 6.53 12.44
C GLY A 230 -13.39 7.56 13.08
N ARG A 231 -12.82 7.18 14.22
CA ARG A 231 -11.74 7.93 14.88
C ARG A 231 -10.40 7.29 14.56
N TYR A 232 -9.31 8.06 14.68
CA TYR A 232 -7.94 7.57 14.45
C TYR A 232 -7.65 6.22 15.14
N GLY A 233 -8.09 6.05 16.40
CA GLY A 233 -7.87 4.80 17.15
C GLY A 233 -8.51 3.56 16.50
N LEU A 234 -9.71 3.70 15.94
CA LEU A 234 -10.38 2.62 15.21
C LEU A 234 -9.55 2.21 14.00
N ILE A 235 -9.11 3.21 13.20
CA ILE A 235 -8.29 2.98 12.01
C ILE A 235 -6.99 2.27 12.42
N GLN A 236 -6.27 2.79 13.41
CA GLN A 236 -5.01 2.20 13.85
C GLN A 236 -5.20 0.73 14.28
N THR A 237 -6.14 0.44 15.19
CA THR A 237 -6.37 -0.92 15.70
C THR A 237 -6.79 -1.86 14.59
N PHE A 238 -7.71 -1.42 13.73
CA PHE A 238 -8.21 -2.21 12.62
C PHE A 238 -7.09 -2.65 11.67
N CYS A 239 -6.24 -1.70 11.27
CA CYS A 239 -5.11 -1.97 10.37
C CYS A 239 -4.06 -2.85 11.05
N THR A 240 -3.75 -2.57 12.32
CA THR A 240 -2.79 -3.34 13.10
C THR A 240 -3.17 -4.82 13.16
N VAL A 241 -4.45 -5.12 13.44
CA VAL A 241 -4.95 -6.49 13.56
C VAL A 241 -4.90 -7.21 12.22
N LEU A 242 -5.48 -6.63 11.16
CA LEU A 242 -5.56 -7.30 9.85
C LEU A 242 -4.19 -7.51 9.21
N VAL A 243 -3.35 -6.48 9.23
CA VAL A 243 -2.01 -6.55 8.63
C VAL A 243 -1.13 -7.49 9.46
N GLY A 244 -1.22 -7.41 10.78
CA GLY A 244 -0.51 -8.31 11.68
C GLY A 244 -0.91 -9.77 11.49
N SER A 245 -2.22 -10.08 11.45
CA SER A 245 -2.70 -11.45 11.30
C SER A 245 -2.32 -12.04 9.95
N PHE A 246 -2.44 -11.27 8.88
CA PHE A 246 -2.13 -11.78 7.55
C PHE A 246 -0.62 -11.88 7.30
N THR A 247 0.16 -10.90 7.75
CA THR A 247 1.63 -11.00 7.70
C THR A 247 2.10 -12.24 8.46
N LEU A 248 1.54 -12.50 9.64
CA LEU A 248 1.84 -13.71 10.41
C LEU A 248 1.49 -14.98 9.63
N LEU A 249 0.32 -15.04 9.00
CA LEU A 249 -0.10 -16.18 8.18
C LEU A 249 0.92 -16.46 7.05
N ILE A 250 1.35 -15.43 6.33
CA ILE A 250 2.31 -15.56 5.22
C ILE A 250 3.67 -16.04 5.72
N VAL A 251 4.13 -15.49 6.84
CA VAL A 251 5.41 -15.86 7.45
C VAL A 251 5.38 -17.31 7.94
N VAL A 252 4.29 -17.71 8.59
CA VAL A 252 4.08 -19.10 9.02
C VAL A 252 4.02 -20.03 7.81
N ASN A 253 3.30 -19.65 6.74
CA ASN A 253 3.28 -20.43 5.50
C ASN A 253 4.70 -20.65 4.96
N LEU A 254 5.49 -19.58 4.81
CA LEU A 254 6.86 -19.69 4.30
C LEU A 254 7.76 -20.51 5.22
N PHE A 255 7.59 -20.41 6.54
CA PHE A 255 8.36 -21.18 7.50
C PHE A 255 8.05 -22.68 7.39
N LEU A 256 6.76 -23.04 7.37
CA LEU A 256 6.33 -24.44 7.22
C LEU A 256 6.63 -24.99 5.82
N LEU A 257 6.69 -24.14 4.79
CA LEU A 257 7.10 -24.53 3.45
C LEU A 257 8.52 -25.12 3.41
N GLN A 258 9.37 -24.79 4.39
CA GLN A 258 10.74 -25.33 4.42
C GLN A 258 10.79 -26.85 4.68
N ASP A 259 9.72 -27.42 5.24
CA ASP A 259 9.58 -28.87 5.44
C ASP A 259 9.18 -29.61 4.15
N GLN A 260 8.80 -28.88 3.09
CA GLN A 260 8.44 -29.45 1.79
C GLN A 260 9.67 -29.52 0.86
N PRO A 261 10.23 -30.72 0.55
CA PRO A 261 11.50 -30.84 -0.15
C PRO A 261 11.57 -30.16 -1.52
N ASP A 262 10.46 -30.17 -2.25
CA ASP A 262 10.34 -29.66 -3.62
C ASP A 262 10.10 -28.14 -3.65
N TYR A 263 9.61 -27.57 -2.55
CA TYR A 263 9.21 -26.16 -2.45
C TYR A 263 10.03 -25.35 -1.44
N ARG A 264 10.94 -25.97 -0.68
CA ARG A 264 11.80 -25.25 0.26
C ARG A 264 12.71 -24.24 -0.46
N VAL A 265 12.96 -23.12 0.21
CA VAL A 265 13.91 -22.09 -0.26
C VAL A 265 15.30 -22.53 0.15
N ARG A 266 16.13 -22.95 -0.80
CA ARG A 266 17.49 -23.38 -0.52
C ARG A 266 18.35 -22.16 -0.21
N TRP A 267 19.29 -22.32 0.72
CA TRP A 267 20.23 -21.24 1.06
C TRP A 267 21.00 -20.70 -0.16
N THR A 268 21.33 -21.58 -1.11
CA THR A 268 21.98 -21.20 -2.36
C THR A 268 21.12 -20.30 -3.25
N GLU A 269 19.81 -20.55 -3.30
CA GLU A 269 18.83 -19.75 -4.07
C GLU A 269 18.60 -18.39 -3.39
N PHE A 270 18.52 -18.40 -2.06
CA PHE A 270 18.40 -17.16 -1.30
C PHE A 270 19.62 -16.25 -1.52
N VAL A 271 20.83 -16.80 -1.38
CA VAL A 271 22.08 -16.05 -1.59
C VAL A 271 22.27 -15.65 -3.05
N SER A 272 21.85 -16.47 -4.02
CA SER A 272 21.91 -16.09 -5.44
C SER A 272 21.00 -14.89 -5.73
N GLY A 273 19.80 -14.86 -5.14
CA GLY A 273 18.88 -13.73 -5.26
C GLY A 273 19.39 -12.42 -4.66
N LEU A 274 20.32 -12.49 -3.70
CA LEU A 274 20.98 -11.31 -3.13
C LEU A 274 22.12 -10.77 -4.00
N LYS A 275 22.57 -11.51 -5.01
CA LYS A 275 23.61 -11.02 -5.93
C LYS A 275 22.99 -10.10 -6.97
N PHE A 276 23.67 -8.99 -7.24
CA PHE A 276 23.30 -8.10 -8.34
C PHE A 276 23.35 -8.87 -9.66
N GLY A 277 22.21 -8.95 -10.34
CA GLY A 277 22.06 -9.69 -11.58
C GLY A 277 20.64 -9.61 -12.11
N PHE A 278 20.48 -10.01 -13.36
CA PHE A 278 19.19 -10.24 -14.00
C PHE A 278 19.02 -11.75 -14.21
N PRO A 279 17.78 -12.27 -14.19
CA PRO A 279 17.53 -13.65 -14.57
C PRO A 279 17.99 -13.91 -16.01
N ASP A 280 18.46 -15.13 -16.27
CA ASP A 280 18.79 -15.58 -17.62
C ASP A 280 17.52 -15.48 -18.47
N THR A 281 17.62 -14.90 -19.67
CA THR A 281 16.51 -14.82 -20.62
C THR A 281 16.11 -16.23 -21.05
N SER A 282 15.14 -16.83 -20.38
CA SER A 282 14.44 -18.02 -20.85
C SER A 282 13.32 -17.62 -21.81
N ASP A 283 13.20 -18.40 -22.89
CA ASP A 283 12.32 -18.14 -24.04
C ASP A 283 10.89 -17.75 -23.63
N GLY A 284 10.50 -16.51 -23.94
CA GLY A 284 9.11 -16.03 -23.88
C GLY A 284 8.74 -15.08 -22.73
N SER A 285 9.62 -14.83 -21.76
CA SER A 285 9.35 -13.84 -20.69
C SER A 285 9.71 -12.40 -21.11
N SER A 286 8.98 -11.42 -20.56
CA SER A 286 9.26 -9.99 -20.75
C SER A 286 10.72 -9.66 -20.42
N SER A 287 11.30 -8.66 -21.11
CA SER A 287 12.68 -8.20 -20.85
C SER A 287 12.98 -8.17 -19.35
N PRO A 288 14.01 -8.89 -18.84
CA PRO A 288 14.34 -8.93 -17.41
C PRO A 288 14.48 -7.53 -16.78
N ILE A 289 14.92 -6.56 -17.58
CA ILE A 289 15.03 -5.15 -17.19
C ILE A 289 13.64 -4.54 -16.94
N HIS A 290 12.66 -4.87 -17.79
CA HIS A 290 11.27 -4.44 -17.63
C HIS A 290 10.65 -4.99 -16.34
N THR A 291 10.81 -6.29 -16.07
CA THR A 291 10.33 -6.91 -14.82
C THR A 291 11.02 -6.30 -13.60
N ALA A 292 12.34 -6.11 -13.62
CA ALA A 292 13.07 -5.47 -12.52
C ALA A 292 12.54 -4.07 -12.20
N LEU A 293 12.35 -3.25 -13.23
CA LEU A 293 11.96 -1.86 -13.03
C LEU A 293 10.47 -1.71 -12.69
N ALA A 294 9.59 -2.54 -13.25
CA ALA A 294 8.20 -2.65 -12.82
C ALA A 294 8.11 -3.07 -11.34
N THR A 295 8.94 -4.03 -10.94
CA THR A 295 9.07 -4.50 -9.56
C THR A 295 9.48 -3.37 -8.62
N PHE A 296 10.54 -2.62 -8.91
CA PHE A 296 10.97 -1.53 -8.03
C PHE A 296 9.96 -0.37 -7.95
N GLY A 297 9.26 -0.09 -9.05
CA GLY A 297 8.25 0.96 -9.12
C GLY A 297 7.02 0.68 -8.25
N ILE A 298 6.63 -0.59 -8.13
CA ILE A 298 5.44 -1.02 -7.39
C ILE A 298 5.79 -1.43 -5.94
N ILE A 299 7.01 -1.89 -5.66
CA ILE A 299 7.39 -2.43 -4.35
C ILE A 299 7.84 -1.37 -3.34
N GLY A 300 7.46 -1.60 -2.09
CA GLY A 300 7.85 -0.81 -0.92
C GLY A 300 6.99 0.45 -0.77
N VAL A 301 7.60 1.51 -0.24
CA VAL A 301 6.88 2.77 0.01
C VAL A 301 6.61 3.49 -1.31
N GLY A 302 5.35 3.62 -1.71
CA GLY A 302 4.94 4.42 -2.86
C GLY A 302 4.95 5.92 -2.58
N ALA A 303 4.70 6.71 -3.62
CA ALA A 303 4.68 8.17 -3.48
C ALA A 303 3.48 8.63 -2.63
N ALA A 304 2.35 7.95 -2.70
CA ALA A 304 1.18 8.24 -1.86
C ALA A 304 1.52 8.03 -0.38
N GLU A 305 2.23 6.96 -0.04
CA GLU A 305 2.64 6.60 1.33
C GLU A 305 3.61 7.63 1.92
N LEU A 306 4.58 8.08 1.12
CA LEU A 306 5.51 9.15 1.50
C LEU A 306 4.77 10.45 1.85
N VAL A 307 3.72 10.78 1.11
CA VAL A 307 2.94 12.00 1.34
C VAL A 307 2.03 11.86 2.56
N MET A 308 1.37 10.70 2.73
CA MET A 308 0.39 10.49 3.80
C MET A 308 1.02 10.21 5.17
N TYR A 309 2.23 9.63 5.23
CA TYR A 309 2.86 9.23 6.50
C TYR A 309 2.92 10.39 7.52
N PRO A 310 3.38 11.60 7.17
CA PRO A 310 3.41 12.70 8.14
C PRO A 310 2.01 13.15 8.61
N TYR A 311 0.95 12.94 7.82
CA TYR A 311 -0.42 13.22 8.28
C TYR A 311 -0.82 12.32 9.44
N TRP A 312 -0.47 11.04 9.37
CA TRP A 312 -0.71 10.11 10.47
C TRP A 312 0.11 10.46 11.71
N CYS A 313 1.37 10.90 11.54
CA CYS A 313 2.18 11.41 12.66
C CYS A 313 1.55 12.63 13.33
N MET A 314 1.01 13.57 12.55
CA MET A 314 0.32 14.74 13.08
C MET A 314 -0.98 14.37 13.79
N GLU A 315 -1.79 13.45 13.25
CA GLU A 315 -3.03 13.01 13.89
C GLU A 315 -2.81 12.20 15.17
N LYS A 316 -1.76 11.37 15.21
CA LYS A 316 -1.33 10.70 16.44
C LYS A 316 -0.90 11.71 17.51
N GLY A 317 -0.46 12.90 17.07
CA GLY A 317 -0.13 14.03 17.92
C GLY A 317 1.37 14.31 18.04
N TYR A 318 2.26 13.63 17.31
CA TYR A 318 3.72 13.80 17.51
C TYR A 318 4.18 15.26 17.40
N ALA A 319 3.69 15.99 16.39
CA ALA A 319 3.96 17.43 16.23
C ALA A 319 3.29 18.26 17.33
N LYS A 320 2.03 17.94 17.68
CA LYS A 320 1.26 18.63 18.72
C LYS A 320 1.91 18.50 20.11
N PHE A 321 2.42 17.31 20.42
CA PHE A 321 3.10 16.97 21.67
C PHE A 321 4.44 17.70 21.84
N THR A 322 5.08 18.08 20.72
CA THR A 322 6.30 18.89 20.76
C THR A 322 6.01 20.31 21.22
N GLY A 323 4.81 20.82 20.92
CA GLY A 323 4.36 22.18 21.19
C GLY A 323 4.78 23.17 20.10
N PRO A 324 4.23 24.39 20.12
CA PRO A 324 4.62 25.45 19.22
C PRO A 324 6.12 25.70 19.29
N ARG A 325 6.72 26.02 18.15
CA ARG A 325 8.14 26.35 18.09
C ARG A 325 8.41 27.67 18.78
N ASP A 326 9.21 27.62 19.84
CA ASP A 326 9.66 28.78 20.63
C ASP A 326 11.20 28.95 20.63
N ASP A 327 11.91 28.11 19.86
CA ASP A 327 13.38 28.06 19.77
C ASP A 327 14.11 27.89 21.13
N SER A 328 13.40 27.45 22.18
CA SER A 328 13.99 27.12 23.47
C SER A 328 14.72 25.77 23.46
N ASP A 329 15.68 25.60 24.36
CA ASP A 329 16.35 24.30 24.58
C ASP A 329 15.34 23.20 24.97
N ALA A 330 14.33 23.58 25.76
CA ALA A 330 13.27 22.66 26.17
C ALA A 330 12.44 22.18 24.97
N TRP A 331 12.13 23.05 24.02
CA TRP A 331 11.46 22.65 22.78
C TRP A 331 12.37 21.80 21.90
N LEU A 332 13.66 22.15 21.77
CA LEU A 332 14.62 21.36 21.02
C LEU A 332 14.73 19.93 21.54
N ASP A 333 14.76 19.75 22.86
CA ASP A 333 14.82 18.42 23.48
C ASP A 333 13.55 17.61 23.26
N ARG A 334 12.36 18.24 23.35
CA ARG A 334 11.09 17.60 23.00
C ARG A 334 11.06 17.21 21.53
N ALA A 335 11.45 18.12 20.64
CA ALA A 335 11.49 17.90 19.20
C ALA A 335 12.44 16.74 18.85
N ARG A 336 13.64 16.69 19.45
CA ARG A 336 14.58 15.57 19.28
C ARG A 336 13.96 14.24 19.70
N GLY A 337 13.32 14.19 20.86
CA GLY A 337 12.72 12.95 21.36
C GLY A 337 11.54 12.47 20.52
N TRP A 338 10.63 13.36 20.12
CA TRP A 338 9.50 13.00 19.25
C TRP A 338 9.95 12.64 17.82
N LEU A 339 11.00 13.27 17.30
CA LEU A 339 11.66 12.82 16.07
C LEU A 339 12.28 11.42 16.23
N GLY A 340 12.79 11.10 17.41
CA GLY A 340 13.25 9.74 17.76
C GLY A 340 12.12 8.72 17.71
N VAL A 341 10.95 9.04 18.26
CA VAL A 341 9.74 8.19 18.20
C VAL A 341 9.29 8.00 16.75
N MET A 342 9.22 9.08 15.96
CA MET A 342 8.87 9.01 14.54
C MET A 342 9.85 8.13 13.75
N LYS A 343 11.16 8.25 14.00
CA LYS A 343 12.16 7.38 13.36
C LYS A 343 11.95 5.92 13.73
N ALA A 344 11.76 5.61 15.01
CA ALA A 344 11.52 4.24 15.46
C ALA A 344 10.24 3.65 14.83
N ASP A 345 9.19 4.47 14.73
CA ASP A 345 7.93 4.12 14.07
C ASP A 345 8.11 3.84 12.57
N ALA A 346 8.82 4.71 11.84
CA ALA A 346 9.12 4.51 10.42
C ALA A 346 10.02 3.28 10.16
N TRP A 347 11.07 3.07 10.95
CA TRP A 347 11.95 1.90 10.82
C TRP A 347 11.23 0.60 11.20
N GLY A 348 10.42 0.62 12.25
CA GLY A 348 9.59 -0.52 12.64
C GLY A 348 8.60 -0.90 11.54
N ALA A 349 7.93 0.09 10.95
CA ALA A 349 7.07 -0.13 9.78
C ALA A 349 7.83 -0.72 8.60
N MET A 350 9.03 -0.21 8.31
CA MET A 350 9.88 -0.76 7.26
C MET A 350 10.20 -2.22 7.46
N ILE A 351 10.59 -2.61 8.67
CA ILE A 351 10.88 -4.01 8.95
C ILE A 351 9.65 -4.88 8.69
N VAL A 352 8.47 -4.45 9.15
CA VAL A 352 7.21 -5.20 8.96
C VAL A 352 6.89 -5.36 7.48
N TYR A 353 6.82 -4.26 6.71
CA TYR A 353 6.45 -4.39 5.29
C TYR A 353 7.53 -5.11 4.49
N THR A 354 8.82 -4.89 4.77
CA THR A 354 9.92 -5.53 4.05
C THR A 354 9.89 -7.04 4.24
N PHE A 355 9.66 -7.50 5.47
CA PHE A 355 9.59 -8.92 5.76
C PHE A 355 8.38 -9.57 5.08
N ALA A 356 7.22 -8.90 5.08
CA ALA A 356 6.05 -9.35 4.34
C ALA A 356 6.34 -9.43 2.83
N THR A 357 6.95 -8.39 2.24
CA THR A 357 7.32 -8.35 0.82
C THR A 357 8.27 -9.48 0.45
N ILE A 358 9.32 -9.72 1.24
CA ILE A 358 10.24 -10.84 1.01
C ILE A 358 9.50 -12.16 1.07
N ALA A 359 8.60 -12.33 2.05
CA ALA A 359 7.89 -13.58 2.19
C ALA A 359 6.97 -13.86 0.98
N PHE A 360 6.25 -12.86 0.49
CA PHE A 360 5.46 -12.97 -0.74
C PHE A 360 6.32 -13.29 -1.97
N TYR A 361 7.45 -12.60 -2.11
CA TYR A 361 8.36 -12.84 -3.21
C TYR A 361 8.90 -14.27 -3.19
N LEU A 362 9.34 -14.75 -2.03
CA LEU A 362 9.87 -16.09 -1.85
C LEU A 362 8.79 -17.16 -2.08
N LEU A 363 7.55 -16.94 -1.67
CA LEU A 363 6.44 -17.84 -2.01
C LEU A 363 6.18 -17.90 -3.52
N GLY A 364 6.21 -16.74 -4.21
CA GLY A 364 6.12 -16.69 -5.67
C GLY A 364 7.28 -17.42 -6.35
N ALA A 365 8.52 -17.20 -5.89
CA ALA A 365 9.72 -17.81 -6.44
C ALA A 365 9.85 -19.31 -6.15
N ALA A 366 9.43 -19.75 -4.97
CA ALA A 366 9.61 -21.13 -4.53
C ALA A 366 8.45 -22.03 -4.96
N VAL A 367 7.24 -21.48 -5.09
CA VAL A 367 6.05 -22.23 -5.54
C VAL A 367 5.73 -21.88 -6.98
N LEU A 368 5.26 -20.66 -7.26
CA LEU A 368 4.72 -20.33 -8.58
C LEU A 368 5.74 -20.43 -9.72
N HIS A 369 6.98 -19.99 -9.51
CA HIS A 369 8.03 -20.07 -10.53
C HIS A 369 8.43 -21.52 -10.85
N ARG A 370 8.57 -22.37 -9.82
CA ARG A 370 8.86 -23.80 -10.00
C ARG A 370 7.71 -24.52 -10.68
N VAL A 371 6.49 -24.12 -10.33
CA VAL A 371 5.24 -24.57 -10.92
C VAL A 371 4.90 -23.72 -12.16
N GLY A 372 5.84 -23.00 -12.79
CA GLY A 372 5.63 -22.27 -14.06
C GLY A 372 4.33 -21.46 -14.22
N LEU A 373 3.71 -21.03 -13.12
CA LEU A 373 2.40 -20.38 -13.08
C LEU A 373 2.61 -18.87 -12.94
N ASN A 374 2.27 -18.12 -13.99
CA ASN A 374 2.25 -16.66 -13.92
C ASN A 374 0.82 -16.17 -13.61
N PRO A 375 0.60 -15.39 -12.53
CA PRO A 375 -0.72 -14.83 -12.23
C PRO A 375 -1.21 -13.88 -13.33
N GLU A 376 -2.32 -14.22 -14.00
CA GLU A 376 -2.93 -13.39 -15.06
C GLU A 376 -4.43 -13.09 -14.87
N LYS A 377 -4.79 -11.85 -15.27
CA LYS A 377 -6.10 -11.16 -15.35
C LYS A 377 -7.28 -11.74 -14.56
N SER A 378 -7.99 -12.76 -15.06
CA SER A 378 -9.28 -13.20 -14.48
C SER A 378 -9.15 -14.11 -13.25
N ASP A 379 -8.01 -14.79 -13.13
CA ASP A 379 -7.83 -15.91 -12.21
C ASP A 379 -6.80 -15.66 -11.11
N MET A 380 -6.25 -14.45 -11.07
CA MET A 380 -5.14 -14.04 -10.20
C MET A 380 -5.31 -14.46 -8.73
N VAL A 381 -6.47 -14.22 -8.13
CA VAL A 381 -6.75 -14.61 -6.74
C VAL A 381 -6.65 -16.13 -6.57
N ARG A 382 -7.17 -16.92 -7.51
CA ARG A 382 -7.13 -18.39 -7.46
C ARG A 382 -5.71 -18.92 -7.71
N THR A 383 -4.97 -18.36 -8.66
CA THR A 383 -3.57 -18.74 -8.91
C THR A 383 -2.68 -18.48 -7.69
N LEU A 384 -2.91 -17.37 -6.98
CA LEU A 384 -2.13 -17.05 -5.78
C LEU A 384 -2.43 -17.98 -4.60
N ALA A 385 -3.61 -18.60 -4.54
CA ALA A 385 -3.93 -19.60 -3.53
C ALA A 385 -3.03 -20.85 -3.61
N VAL A 386 -2.48 -21.15 -4.79
CA VAL A 386 -1.56 -22.27 -5.02
C VAL A 386 -0.33 -22.20 -4.11
N MET A 387 0.12 -21.00 -3.73
CA MET A 387 1.26 -20.80 -2.82
C MET A 387 1.06 -21.39 -1.41
N PHE A 388 -0.18 -21.74 -1.06
CA PHE A 388 -0.55 -22.28 0.25
C PHE A 388 -0.80 -23.80 0.21
N VAL A 389 -0.99 -24.37 -0.99
CA VAL A 389 -1.32 -25.79 -1.18
C VAL A 389 -0.25 -26.72 -0.59
N PRO A 390 1.07 -26.49 -0.78
CA PRO A 390 2.08 -27.40 -0.24
C PRO A 390 2.07 -27.53 1.28
N VAL A 391 1.59 -26.51 2.00
CA VAL A 391 1.61 -26.48 3.48
C VAL A 391 0.25 -26.85 4.06
N PHE A 392 -0.81 -26.26 3.51
CA PHE A 392 -2.13 -26.33 4.10
C PHE A 392 -3.09 -27.27 3.37
N SER A 393 -2.69 -27.79 2.20
CA SER A 393 -3.48 -28.75 1.42
C SER A 393 -4.93 -28.27 1.27
N ASP A 394 -5.91 -29.02 1.80
CA ASP A 394 -7.34 -28.69 1.75
C ASP A 394 -7.71 -27.32 2.34
N TRP A 395 -6.94 -26.81 3.30
CA TRP A 395 -7.20 -25.51 3.94
C TRP A 395 -6.60 -24.33 3.17
N ALA A 396 -5.81 -24.58 2.13
CA ALA A 396 -5.08 -23.55 1.40
C ALA A 396 -6.00 -22.47 0.82
N ALA A 397 -7.07 -22.89 0.14
CA ALA A 397 -8.03 -21.97 -0.47
C ALA A 397 -8.72 -21.10 0.59
N ALA A 398 -9.17 -21.68 1.70
CA ALA A 398 -9.86 -20.97 2.77
C ALA A 398 -8.94 -19.96 3.47
N LEU A 399 -7.73 -20.37 3.83
CA LEU A 399 -6.74 -19.50 4.49
C LEU A 399 -6.30 -18.37 3.56
N PHE A 400 -6.06 -18.69 2.29
CA PHE A 400 -5.72 -17.70 1.29
C PHE A 400 -6.84 -16.69 1.09
N LEU A 401 -8.09 -17.12 0.91
CA LEU A 401 -9.23 -16.22 0.70
C LEU A 401 -9.47 -15.32 1.92
N PHE A 402 -9.40 -15.88 3.13
CA PHE A 402 -9.46 -15.08 4.37
C PHE A 402 -8.36 -14.02 4.39
N GLY A 403 -7.13 -14.42 4.08
CA GLY A 403 -5.98 -13.53 4.02
C GLY A 403 -6.10 -12.45 2.93
N ALA A 404 -6.55 -12.83 1.74
CA ALA A 404 -6.81 -11.94 0.63
C ALA A 404 -7.88 -10.90 0.98
N ILE A 405 -8.98 -11.31 1.60
CA ILE A 405 -10.02 -10.38 2.10
C ILE A 405 -9.40 -9.43 3.13
N ALA A 406 -8.69 -9.96 4.13
CA ALA A 406 -8.09 -9.16 5.19
C ALA A 406 -7.13 -8.09 4.65
N VAL A 407 -6.27 -8.47 3.70
CA VAL A 407 -5.23 -7.57 3.17
C VAL A 407 -5.75 -6.59 2.12
N LEU A 408 -6.60 -7.04 1.20
CA LEU A 408 -7.17 -6.16 0.18
C LEU A 408 -8.12 -5.15 0.85
N TYR A 409 -8.89 -5.60 1.85
CA TYR A 409 -9.78 -4.71 2.58
C TYR A 409 -9.02 -3.70 3.43
N SER A 410 -7.96 -4.12 4.15
CA SER A 410 -7.15 -3.19 4.94
C SER A 410 -6.51 -2.11 4.07
N THR A 411 -5.98 -2.47 2.91
CA THR A 411 -5.41 -1.51 1.95
C THR A 411 -6.47 -0.51 1.48
N TYR A 412 -7.63 -0.99 1.03
CA TYR A 412 -8.74 -0.14 0.59
C TYR A 412 -9.21 0.82 1.67
N PHE A 413 -9.37 0.30 2.89
CA PHE A 413 -9.81 1.06 4.06
C PHE A 413 -8.83 2.17 4.42
N VAL A 414 -7.53 1.85 4.55
CA VAL A 414 -6.48 2.82 4.88
C VAL A 414 -6.32 3.85 3.78
N ALA A 415 -6.29 3.41 2.51
CA ALA A 415 -6.08 4.31 1.40
C ALA A 415 -7.22 5.34 1.30
N CYS A 416 -8.48 4.93 1.43
CA CYS A 416 -9.61 5.87 1.44
C CYS A 416 -9.51 6.88 2.60
N ALA A 417 -9.16 6.42 3.80
CA ALA A 417 -8.93 7.28 4.96
C ALA A 417 -7.77 8.26 4.73
N SER A 418 -6.66 7.82 4.16
CA SER A 418 -5.50 8.65 3.84
C SER A 418 -5.82 9.66 2.75
N HIS A 419 -6.48 9.24 1.67
CA HIS A 419 -6.89 10.12 0.59
C HIS A 419 -7.79 11.25 1.08
N ALA A 420 -8.76 10.98 1.95
CA ALA A 420 -9.62 12.01 2.53
C ALA A 420 -8.83 13.11 3.27
N ARG A 421 -7.82 12.71 4.05
CA ARG A 421 -6.96 13.62 4.81
C ARG A 421 -6.10 14.49 3.91
N VAL A 422 -5.40 13.86 2.99
CA VAL A 422 -4.45 14.57 2.11
C VAL A 422 -5.21 15.44 1.11
N PHE A 423 -6.34 14.97 0.57
CA PHE A 423 -7.16 15.76 -0.37
C PHE A 423 -7.83 16.95 0.31
N SER A 424 -8.36 16.79 1.52
CA SER A 424 -8.87 17.93 2.31
C SER A 424 -7.80 19.00 2.50
N ASP A 425 -6.56 18.61 2.80
CA ASP A 425 -5.46 19.56 2.93
C ASP A 425 -5.05 20.18 1.58
N ALA A 426 -5.11 19.41 0.48
CA ALA A 426 -4.86 19.93 -0.86
C ALA A 426 -5.83 21.07 -1.20
N LEU A 427 -7.12 20.91 -0.89
CA LEU A 427 -8.12 21.96 -1.09
C LEU A 427 -7.79 23.24 -0.30
N ARG A 428 -7.25 23.11 0.92
CA ARG A 428 -6.79 24.26 1.73
C ARG A 428 -5.56 24.93 1.13
N VAL A 429 -4.55 24.14 0.75
CA VAL A 429 -3.31 24.64 0.16
C VAL A 429 -3.57 25.34 -1.18
N MET A 430 -4.56 24.88 -1.93
CA MET A 430 -4.99 25.47 -3.19
C MET A 430 -6.03 26.60 -3.04
N GLY A 431 -6.44 26.93 -1.81
CA GLY A 431 -7.37 28.03 -1.53
C GLY A 431 -8.82 27.79 -1.97
N PHE A 432 -9.23 26.53 -2.17
CA PHE A 432 -10.63 26.19 -2.49
C PHE A 432 -11.54 26.15 -1.27
N ILE A 433 -10.99 25.92 -0.08
CA ILE A 433 -11.74 25.84 1.18
C ILE A 433 -11.04 26.65 2.27
N ASP A 434 -11.81 27.07 3.29
CA ASP A 434 -11.32 27.81 4.45
C ASP A 434 -10.19 27.03 5.17
N PRO A 435 -9.06 27.68 5.51
CA PRO A 435 -7.94 27.06 6.21
C PRO A 435 -8.22 26.66 7.67
N SER A 436 -9.38 26.93 8.26
CA SER A 436 -9.69 26.56 9.65
C SER A 436 -9.62 25.04 9.90
N GLU A 437 -9.15 24.65 11.09
CA GLU A 437 -9.03 23.23 11.48
C GLU A 437 -10.41 22.57 11.66
N GLU A 438 -11.44 23.34 12.06
CA GLU A 438 -12.82 22.84 12.14
C GLU A 438 -13.36 22.47 10.76
N ASN A 439 -13.20 23.36 9.77
CA ASN A 439 -13.59 23.08 8.40
C ASN A 439 -12.82 21.88 7.82
N ARG A 440 -11.52 21.78 8.11
CA ARG A 440 -10.72 20.60 7.75
C ARG A 440 -11.34 19.31 8.30
N ALA A 441 -11.72 19.27 9.58
CA ALA A 441 -12.32 18.09 10.19
C ALA A 441 -13.65 17.69 9.51
N VAL A 442 -14.48 18.68 9.15
CA VAL A 442 -15.73 18.47 8.41
C VAL A 442 -15.46 17.87 7.03
N TRP A 443 -14.51 18.44 6.28
CA TRP A 443 -14.15 17.94 4.95
C TRP A 443 -13.55 16.54 5.01
N ILE A 444 -12.65 16.25 5.95
CA ILE A 444 -12.10 14.90 6.13
C ILE A 444 -13.23 13.90 6.35
N ARG A 445 -14.19 14.23 7.23
CA ARG A 445 -15.32 13.36 7.55
C ARG A 445 -16.17 13.04 6.32
N TRP A 446 -16.56 14.06 5.56
CA TRP A 446 -17.37 13.87 4.35
C TRP A 446 -16.62 13.12 3.26
N LEU A 447 -15.38 13.52 2.97
CA LEU A 447 -14.55 12.85 1.95
C LEU A 447 -14.25 11.39 2.33
N SER A 448 -14.06 11.10 3.61
CA SER A 448 -13.91 9.73 4.14
C SER A 448 -15.14 8.86 3.87
N GLY A 449 -16.36 9.43 3.89
CA GLY A 449 -17.57 8.73 3.49
C GLY A 449 -17.78 8.64 1.96
N VAL A 450 -17.27 9.60 1.19
CA VAL A 450 -17.51 9.68 -0.26
C VAL A 450 -16.50 8.85 -1.06
N PHE A 451 -15.21 8.88 -0.72
CA PHE A 451 -14.15 8.25 -1.51
C PHE A 451 -14.27 6.75 -1.69
N PRO A 452 -14.73 5.95 -0.71
CA PRO A 452 -15.00 4.53 -0.94
C PRO A 452 -16.04 4.31 -2.06
N LEU A 453 -17.11 5.13 -2.09
CA LEU A 453 -18.13 5.07 -3.13
C LEU A 453 -17.62 5.54 -4.50
N VAL A 454 -16.74 6.55 -4.52
CA VAL A 454 -16.08 7.00 -5.76
C VAL A 454 -15.23 5.87 -6.34
N ALA A 455 -14.44 5.19 -5.51
CA ALA A 455 -13.64 4.04 -5.94
C ALA A 455 -14.52 2.93 -6.52
N LEU A 456 -15.64 2.59 -5.87
CA LEU A 456 -16.62 1.64 -6.38
C LEU A 456 -17.20 2.08 -7.74
N LEU A 457 -17.59 3.35 -7.87
CA LEU A 457 -18.15 3.88 -9.11
C LEU A 457 -17.14 3.78 -10.27
N ILE A 458 -15.86 4.05 -10.00
CA ILE A 458 -14.78 3.87 -10.98
C ILE A 458 -14.67 2.39 -11.39
N TYR A 459 -14.73 1.46 -10.43
CA TYR A 459 -14.69 0.03 -10.73
C TYR A 459 -15.87 -0.43 -11.60
N VAL A 460 -17.09 0.00 -11.28
CA VAL A 460 -18.29 -0.35 -12.05
C VAL A 460 -18.22 0.23 -13.47
N ALA A 461 -17.70 1.45 -13.62
CA ALA A 461 -17.51 2.07 -14.93
C ALA A 461 -16.36 1.44 -15.73
N PHE A 462 -15.30 1.00 -15.05
CA PHE A 462 -14.08 0.44 -15.65
C PHE A 462 -13.61 -0.80 -14.85
N PRO A 463 -14.19 -1.99 -15.10
CA PRO A 463 -13.93 -3.21 -14.33
C PRO A 463 -12.60 -3.88 -14.75
N SER A 464 -11.50 -3.13 -14.73
CA SER A 464 -10.15 -3.57 -15.13
C SER A 464 -9.13 -3.24 -14.04
N PRO A 465 -9.09 -4.01 -12.92
CA PRO A 465 -8.23 -3.71 -11.78
C PRO A 465 -6.76 -3.51 -12.15
N THR A 466 -6.23 -4.34 -13.04
CA THR A 466 -4.83 -4.28 -13.48
C THR A 466 -4.48 -2.94 -14.13
N GLN A 467 -5.35 -2.40 -15.00
CA GLN A 467 -5.09 -1.12 -15.67
C GLN A 467 -5.19 0.05 -14.69
N LEU A 468 -6.14 0.02 -13.76
CA LEU A 468 -6.29 1.05 -12.73
C LEU A 468 -5.07 1.09 -11.77
N VAL A 469 -4.56 -0.09 -11.40
CA VAL A 469 -3.32 -0.22 -10.61
C VAL A 469 -2.12 0.30 -11.40
N LEU A 470 -1.99 -0.06 -12.68
CA LEU A 470 -0.89 0.39 -13.54
C LEU A 470 -0.89 1.91 -13.71
N LEU A 471 -2.05 2.51 -13.96
CA LEU A 471 -2.20 3.97 -14.10
C LEU A 471 -1.73 4.70 -12.82
N SER A 472 -2.15 4.23 -11.65
CA SER A 472 -1.67 4.75 -10.36
C SER A 472 -0.17 4.55 -10.18
N GLY A 473 0.34 3.36 -10.48
CA GLY A 473 1.78 3.04 -10.39
C GLY A 473 2.63 3.98 -11.24
N ILE A 474 2.19 4.29 -12.46
CA ILE A 474 2.87 5.26 -13.34
C ILE A 474 2.87 6.65 -12.72
N ALA A 475 1.72 7.15 -12.29
CA ALA A 475 1.60 8.48 -11.73
C ALA A 475 2.42 8.64 -10.43
N GLN A 476 2.46 7.59 -9.60
CA GLN A 476 3.27 7.53 -8.40
C GLN A 476 4.77 7.47 -8.72
N GLY A 477 5.19 6.65 -9.70
CA GLY A 477 6.58 6.56 -10.14
C GLY A 477 7.15 7.92 -10.55
N ILE A 478 6.37 8.72 -11.28
CA ILE A 478 6.73 10.09 -11.66
C ILE A 478 6.82 11.03 -10.43
N MET A 479 5.98 10.84 -9.40
CA MET A 479 6.00 11.65 -8.18
C MET A 479 7.25 11.37 -7.32
N LEU A 480 7.77 10.14 -7.31
CA LEU A 480 8.93 9.76 -6.49
C LEU A 480 10.14 10.71 -6.63
N PRO A 481 10.71 10.98 -7.83
CA PRO A 481 11.83 11.92 -7.96
C PRO A 481 11.51 13.32 -7.44
N MET A 482 10.27 13.76 -7.60
CA MET A 482 9.82 15.06 -7.13
C MET A 482 9.86 15.15 -5.60
N LEU A 483 9.39 14.10 -4.91
CA LEU A 483 9.44 14.00 -3.45
C LEU A 483 10.87 13.87 -2.92
N ALA A 484 11.73 13.11 -3.60
CA ALA A 484 13.15 13.05 -3.28
C ALA A 484 13.82 14.42 -3.39
N GLY A 485 13.56 15.15 -4.47
CA GLY A 485 14.04 16.52 -4.66
C GLY A 485 13.55 17.47 -3.57
N ALA A 486 12.28 17.36 -3.17
CA ALA A 486 11.72 18.12 -2.06
C ALA A 486 12.40 17.79 -0.72
N ALA A 487 12.61 16.51 -0.43
CA ALA A 487 13.30 16.07 0.79
C ALA A 487 14.74 16.60 0.86
N LEU A 488 15.50 16.53 -0.23
CA LEU A 488 16.84 17.12 -0.34
C LEU A 488 16.78 18.65 -0.16
N TRP A 489 15.79 19.32 -0.74
CA TRP A 489 15.62 20.76 -0.58
C TRP A 489 15.33 21.14 0.89
N PHE A 490 14.44 20.41 1.57
CA PHE A 490 14.17 20.63 3.00
C PHE A 490 15.43 20.41 3.84
N ARG A 491 16.18 19.34 3.56
CA ARG A 491 17.42 18.99 4.24
C ARG A 491 18.45 20.11 4.20
N TYR A 492 18.70 20.67 3.01
CA TYR A 492 19.79 21.64 2.80
C TYR A 492 19.38 23.11 2.91
N ARG A 493 18.10 23.45 2.70
CA ARG A 493 17.63 24.85 2.67
C ARG A 493 16.74 25.24 3.85
N ARG A 494 16.09 24.29 4.52
CA ARG A 494 15.08 24.59 5.54
C ARG A 494 15.32 23.90 6.90
N SER A 495 16.33 23.04 7.00
CA SER A 495 16.64 22.32 8.24
C SER A 495 17.21 23.23 9.32
N ILE A 496 16.69 23.11 10.55
CA ILE A 496 17.27 23.75 11.74
C ILE A 496 18.63 23.12 12.06
N PRO A 497 19.72 23.89 12.24
CA PRO A 497 21.07 23.38 12.51
C PRO A 497 21.12 22.38 13.68
N ALA A 498 20.44 22.68 14.79
CA ALA A 498 20.42 21.86 16.00
C ALA A 498 19.72 20.49 15.85
N LEU A 499 18.99 20.27 14.75
CA LEU A 499 18.23 19.04 14.46
C LEU A 499 18.70 18.38 13.14
N GLN A 500 19.87 18.78 12.63
CA GLN A 500 20.41 18.23 11.39
C GLN A 500 20.89 16.78 11.57
N PRO A 501 20.51 15.87 10.66
CA PRO A 501 21.13 14.56 10.54
C PRO A 501 22.64 14.59 10.29
N SER A 502 23.30 13.43 10.40
CA SER A 502 24.73 13.25 10.14
C SER A 502 25.06 13.24 8.64
N ARG A 503 26.35 13.34 8.28
CA ARG A 503 26.81 13.23 6.88
C ARG A 503 26.54 11.86 6.25
N VAL A 504 26.51 10.80 7.05
CA VAL A 504 26.13 9.46 6.58
C VAL A 504 24.66 9.44 6.16
N TRP A 505 23.80 10.14 6.91
CA TRP A 505 22.39 10.31 6.53
C TRP A 505 22.26 11.04 5.20
N ASP A 506 23.09 12.05 4.96
CA ASP A 506 23.08 12.78 3.69
C ASP A 506 23.43 11.87 2.52
N ALA A 507 24.46 11.04 2.65
CA ALA A 507 24.82 10.07 1.63
C ALA A 507 23.65 9.12 1.32
N LEU A 508 23.00 8.58 2.36
CA LEU A 508 21.85 7.66 2.21
C LEU A 508 20.63 8.35 1.60
N LEU A 509 20.36 9.61 1.97
CA LEU A 509 19.29 10.40 1.37
C LEU A 509 19.56 10.69 -0.11
N TRP A 510 20.80 10.98 -0.49
CA TRP A 510 21.19 11.11 -1.90
C TRP A 510 21.04 9.80 -2.66
N THR A 511 21.47 8.67 -2.09
CA THR A 511 21.25 7.34 -2.69
C THR A 511 19.76 7.06 -2.89
N SER A 512 18.92 7.40 -1.90
CA SER A 512 17.46 7.36 -2.01
C SER A 512 16.94 8.20 -3.17
N GLY A 513 17.38 9.45 -3.26
CA GLY A 513 16.96 10.35 -4.31
C GLY A 513 17.38 9.89 -5.71
N ILE A 514 18.59 9.34 -5.86
CA ILE A 514 19.07 8.78 -7.12
C ILE A 514 18.25 7.55 -7.50
N ALA A 515 18.01 6.63 -6.58
CA ALA A 515 17.20 5.44 -6.85
C ALA A 515 15.76 5.80 -7.27
N MET A 516 15.15 6.77 -6.59
CA MET A 516 13.83 7.30 -6.92
C MET A 516 13.81 8.03 -8.27
N LEU A 517 14.90 8.71 -8.63
CA LEU A 517 15.05 9.35 -9.93
C LEU A 517 15.19 8.36 -11.07
N VAL A 518 16.05 7.35 -10.93
CA VAL A 518 16.24 6.30 -11.93
C VAL A 518 14.91 5.60 -12.20
N THR A 519 14.20 5.24 -11.13
CA THR A 519 12.98 4.45 -11.25
C THR A 519 11.80 5.26 -11.76
N GLY A 520 11.61 6.49 -11.27
CA GLY A 520 10.60 7.39 -11.82
C GLY A 520 10.84 7.76 -13.28
N SER A 521 12.10 8.00 -13.68
CA SER A 521 12.44 8.27 -15.09
C SER A 521 12.16 7.07 -15.99
N TRP A 522 12.49 5.86 -15.52
CA TRP A 522 12.16 4.66 -16.26
C TRP A 522 10.66 4.44 -16.38
N THR A 523 9.88 4.65 -15.31
CA THR A 523 8.42 4.50 -15.36
C THR A 523 7.81 5.35 -16.47
N VAL A 524 8.33 6.56 -16.72
CA VAL A 524 7.94 7.39 -17.86
C VAL A 524 8.31 6.73 -19.18
N VAL A 525 9.56 6.26 -19.33
CA VAL A 525 10.04 5.62 -20.56
C VAL A 525 9.22 4.37 -20.89
N ALA A 526 8.99 3.49 -19.91
CA ALA A 526 8.21 2.27 -20.07
C ALA A 526 6.75 2.56 -20.43
N ALA A 527 6.15 3.58 -19.81
CA ALA A 527 4.81 4.01 -20.17
C ALA A 527 4.78 4.51 -21.62
N LEU A 528 5.72 5.36 -22.04
CA LEU A 528 5.80 5.85 -23.41
C LEU A 528 6.00 4.72 -24.43
N GLN A 529 6.86 3.75 -24.14
CA GLN A 529 7.05 2.58 -25.01
C GLN A 529 5.78 1.74 -25.15
N THR A 530 5.01 1.60 -24.08
CA THR A 530 3.76 0.83 -24.10
C THR A 530 2.65 1.53 -24.90
N TYR A 531 2.66 2.87 -24.95
CA TYR A 531 1.63 3.65 -25.65
C TYR A 531 2.00 4.01 -27.09
N PHE A 532 3.30 4.09 -27.43
CA PHE A 532 3.78 4.55 -28.74
C PHE A 532 4.62 3.52 -29.51
N GLY A 533 4.94 2.36 -28.91
CA GLY A 533 5.58 1.22 -29.55
C GLY A 533 4.65 0.03 -29.59
#